data_AF-A0A5N6NVE1-F1
#
_entry.id   AF-A0A5N6NVE1-F1
#
_cell.length_a   1.000
_cell.length_b   1.000
_cell.length_c   1.000
_cell.angle_alpha   90.00
_cell.angle_beta   90.00
_cell.angle_gamma   90.00
#
_symmetry.space_group_name_H-M   'P 1'
#
loop_
_entity.id
_entity.type
_entity.pdbx_description
1 polymer ?
#
loop_
_entity_poly.entity_id
_entity_poly.type
_entity_poly.pdbx_seq_one_letter_code
_entity_poly.pdbx_strand_id
1 'polypeptide(L)' 'MIELRKILDSCSAVPNRVALEACVQARNEGRDLATEGNEIIREAAKWSPELATACEVWKEIKFEFQAMDTLDTDKDKKR' A
#
# COMPACT_ATOMS: atom_id res chain seq x y z
N MET A 1 10.63 -17.26 20.87
CA MET A 1 9.69 -17.80 19.86
C MET A 1 8.24 -17.38 20.11
N ILE A 2 7.71 -17.45 21.34
CA ILE A 2 6.31 -17.09 21.64
C ILE A 2 6.01 -15.58 21.43
N GLU A 3 6.93 -14.68 21.79
CA GLU A 3 6.69 -13.23 21.73
C GLU A 3 6.71 -12.64 20.31
N LEU A 4 7.53 -13.20 19.41
CA LEU A 4 7.58 -12.80 18.00
C LEU A 4 6.30 -13.20 17.24
N ARG A 5 5.68 -14.32 17.64
CA ARG A 5 4.43 -14.79 17.05
C ARG A 5 3.27 -13.82 17.35
N LYS A 6 3.20 -13.28 18.56
CA LYS A 6 2.17 -12.31 18.97
C LYS A 6 2.24 -10.99 18.19
N ILE A 7 3.44 -10.54 17.82
CA ILE A 7 3.61 -9.32 17.01
C ILE A 7 3.09 -9.56 15.59
N LEU A 8 3.39 -10.71 14.99
CA LEU A 8 2.96 -11.04 13.63
C LEU A 8 1.44 -11.26 13.51
N ASP A 9 0.80 -11.73 14.59
CA ASP A 9 -0.65 -11.93 14.67
C ASP A 9 -1.41 -10.68 15.20
N SER A 10 -0.71 -9.55 15.39
CA SER A 10 -1.34 -8.33 15.91
C SER A 10 -2.15 -7.58 14.85
N CYS A 11 -3.31 -7.05 15.24
CA CYS A 11 -4.22 -6.28 14.37
C CYS A 11 -3.56 -5.04 13.72
N SER A 12 -2.42 -4.55 14.24
CA SER A 12 -1.67 -3.45 13.63
C SER A 12 -0.67 -3.91 12.56
N ALA A 13 -0.20 -5.16 12.60
CA ALA A 13 0.80 -5.67 11.66
C ALA A 13 0.16 -6.47 10.52
N VAL A 14 -0.91 -7.21 10.83
CA VAL A 14 -1.63 -8.06 9.88
C VAL A 14 -2.15 -7.28 8.65
N PRO A 15 -2.80 -6.10 8.77
CA PRO A 15 -3.29 -5.34 7.61
C PRO A 15 -2.20 -5.04 6.59
N ASN A 16 -1.04 -4.55 7.04
CA ASN A 16 0.06 -4.15 6.17
C ASN A 16 0.66 -5.35 5.45
N ARG A 17 0.81 -6.49 6.15
CA ARG A 17 1.27 -7.73 5.55
C ARG A 17 0.29 -8.25 4.49
N VAL A 18 -0.99 -8.28 4.83
CA VAL A 18 -2.07 -8.76 3.93
C VAL A 18 -2.15 -7.90 2.66
N ALA A 19 -2.12 -6.57 2.81
CA ALA A 19 -2.10 -5.64 1.69
C ALA A 19 -0.89 -5.87 0.77
N LEU A 20 0.30 -6.05 1.35
CA LEU A 20 1.52 -6.30 0.59
C LEU A 20 1.49 -7.63 -0.16
N GLU A 21 1.05 -8.72 0.48
CA GLU A 21 0.94 -10.04 -0.15
C GLU A 21 -0.06 -10.03 -1.31
N ALA A 22 -1.20 -9.35 -1.17
CA ALA A 22 -2.17 -9.17 -2.24
C ALA A 22 -1.60 -8.38 -3.44
N CYS A 23 -0.89 -7.28 -3.18
CA CYS A 23 -0.23 -6.50 -4.23
C CYS A 23 0.88 -7.29 -4.95
N VAL A 24 1.67 -8.07 -4.21
CA VAL A 24 2.72 -8.92 -4.77
C VAL A 24 2.13 -10.01 -5.65
N GLN A 25 1.04 -10.65 -5.20
CA GLN A 25 0.34 -11.64 -6.01
C GLN A 25 -0.21 -11.03 -7.30
N ALA A 26 -0.94 -9.91 -7.21
CA ALA A 26 -1.49 -9.23 -8.38
C ALA A 26 -0.41 -8.77 -9.38
N ARG A 27 0.72 -8.27 -8.88
CA ARG A 27 1.89 -7.93 -9.71
C ARG A 27 2.45 -9.15 -10.42
N ASN A 28 2.57 -10.27 -9.70
CA ASN A 28 3.09 -11.51 -10.28
C ASN A 28 2.12 -12.11 -11.31
N GLU A 29 0.82 -11.84 -11.19
CA GLU A 29 -0.21 -12.17 -12.19
C GLU A 29 -0.25 -11.19 -13.37
N GLY A 30 0.63 -10.18 -13.39
CA GLY A 30 0.77 -9.21 -14.49
C GLY A 30 -0.24 -8.05 -14.45
N ARG A 31 -0.93 -7.83 -13.33
CA ARG A 31 -1.87 -6.72 -13.15
C ARG A 31 -1.15 -5.39 -12.96
N ASP A 32 -1.77 -4.30 -13.41
CA ASP A 32 -1.20 -2.96 -13.25
C ASP A 32 -1.57 -2.37 -11.88
N LEU A 33 -0.62 -2.39 -10.94
CA LEU A 33 -0.84 -1.85 -9.60
C LEU A 33 -1.14 -0.35 -9.57
N ALA A 34 -0.68 0.43 -10.55
CA ALA A 34 -0.92 1.88 -10.59
C ALA A 34 -2.40 2.20 -10.84
N THR A 35 -3.06 1.37 -11.64
CA THR A 35 -4.47 1.55 -12.02
C THR A 35 -5.39 0.69 -11.15
N GLU A 36 -5.01 -0.55 -10.85
CA GLU A 36 -5.85 -1.57 -10.20
C GLU A 36 -5.59 -1.71 -8.68
N GLY A 37 -4.59 -1.00 -8.13
CA GLY A 37 -4.15 -1.16 -6.73
C GLY A 37 -5.28 -0.99 -5.71
N ASN A 38 -6.15 0.00 -5.89
CA ASN A 38 -7.30 0.23 -5.01
C ASN A 38 -8.30 -0.93 -5.03
N GLU A 39 -8.48 -1.58 -6.18
CA GLU A 39 -9.39 -2.72 -6.31
C GLU A 39 -8.78 -3.97 -5.67
N ILE A 40 -7.47 -4.19 -5.87
CA ILE A 40 -6.73 -5.30 -5.22
C ILE A 40 -6.82 -5.22 -3.70
N ILE A 41 -6.62 -4.03 -3.11
CA ILE A 41 -6.74 -3.84 -1.66
C ILE A 41 -8.18 -4.01 -1.16
N ARG A 42 -9.19 -3.63 -1.95
CA ARG A 42 -10.61 -3.87 -1.60
C ARG A 42 -10.99 -5.33 -1.66
N GLU A 43 -10.53 -6.08 -2.67
CA GLU A 43 -10.72 -7.53 -2.72
C GLU A 43 -10.00 -8.22 -1.55
N ALA A 44 -8.80 -7.76 -1.19
CA ALA A 44 -8.07 -8.23 -0.02
C ALA A 44 -8.82 -7.99 1.30
N ALA A 45 -9.46 -6.83 1.43
CA ALA A 45 -10.24 -6.45 2.60
C ALA A 45 -11.50 -7.32 2.82
N LYS A 46 -12.03 -7.99 1.79
CA LYS A 46 -13.20 -8.88 1.94
C LYS A 46 -12.93 -10.10 2.83
N TRP A 47 -11.68 -10.56 2.87
CA TRP A 47 -11.29 -11.76 3.62
C TRP A 47 -10.37 -11.47 4.82
N SER A 48 -9.90 -10.23 4.99
CA SER A 48 -9.22 -9.77 6.22
C SER A 48 -9.98 -8.61 6.89
N PRO A 49 -10.66 -8.85 8.03
CA PRO A 49 -11.37 -7.80 8.76
C PRO A 49 -10.44 -6.73 9.34
N GLU A 50 -9.18 -7.08 9.64
CA GLU A 50 -8.17 -6.14 10.10
C GLU A 50 -7.80 -5.17 8.97
N LEU A 51 -7.61 -5.67 7.75
CA LEU A 51 -7.37 -4.84 6.58
C LEU A 51 -8.58 -3.95 6.26
N ALA A 52 -9.81 -4.48 6.36
CA ALA A 52 -11.01 -3.68 6.17
C ALA A 52 -11.07 -2.49 7.14
N THR A 53 -10.75 -2.73 8.42
CA THR A 53 -10.72 -1.67 9.44
C THR A 53 -9.63 -0.64 9.14
N ALA A 54 -8.43 -1.08 8.76
CA ALA A 54 -7.34 -0.17 8.38
C ALA A 54 -7.69 0.68 7.14
N CYS A 55 -8.35 0.09 6.14
CA CYS A 55 -8.82 0.80 4.96
C CYS A 55 -9.85 1.89 5.30
N GLU A 56 -10.79 1.62 6.21
CA GLU A 56 -11.78 2.62 6.64
C GLU A 56 -11.17 3.79 7.41
N VAL A 57 -10.12 3.54 8.21
CA VAL A 57 -9.46 4.59 9.00
C VAL A 57 -8.57 5.49 8.13
N TRP A 58 -7.91 4.94 7.11
CA TRP A 58 -6.89 5.66 6.34
C TRP A 58 -7.31 6.05 4.91
N LYS A 59 -8.50 5.70 4.43
CA LYS A 59 -8.99 5.99 3.06
C LYS A 59 -8.96 7.47 2.66
N GLU A 60 -9.10 8.38 3.62
CA GLU A 60 -9.18 9.84 3.38
C GLU A 60 -7.84 10.55 3.60
N ILE A 61 -6.82 9.85 4.10
CA ILE A 61 -5.52 10.45 4.37
C ILE A 61 -4.73 10.54 3.07
N LYS A 62 -4.56 11.77 2.57
CA LYS A 62 -3.70 12.09 1.43
C LYS A 62 -2.77 13.23 1.81
N PHE A 63 -1.52 13.14 1.39
CA PHE A 63 -0.52 14.18 1.60
C PHE A 63 -0.21 14.83 0.25
N GLU A 64 -0.93 15.91 -0.06
CA GLU A 64 -0.76 16.69 -1.29
C GLU A 64 -0.03 18.00 -0.96
N PHE A 65 1.30 17.96 -1.00
CA PHE A 65 2.17 19.11 -0.75
C PHE A 65 3.15 19.29 -1.90
N GLN A 66 3.57 20.53 -2.16
CA GLN A 66 4.62 20.77 -3.15
C GLN A 66 5.96 20.21 -2.64
N ALA A 67 6.62 19.41 -3.47
CA ALA A 67 7.96 18.91 -3.17
C ALA A 67 8.93 20.10 -3.12
N MET A 68 9.64 20.26 -2.00
CA MET A 68 10.65 21.32 -1.84
C MET A 68 11.95 21.01 -2.59
N ASP A 69 12.27 19.72 -2.74
CA ASP A 69 13.42 19.25 -3.51
C ASP A 69 12.90 18.75 -4.87
N THR A 70 12.90 19.64 -5.86
CA THR A 70 12.51 19.34 -7.24
C THR A 70 13.75 19.18 -8.11
N LEU A 71 13.74 18.19 -9.01
CA LEU A 71 14.78 18.06 -10.03
C LEU A 71 14.84 19.33 -10.89
N ASP A 72 16.04 19.91 -11.02
CA ASP A 72 16.29 20.99 -11.98
C ASP A 72 16.09 20.45 -13.41
N THR A 73 14.94 20.75 -14.01
CA THR A 73 14.59 20.33 -15.38
C THR A 73 15.36 21.10 -16.46
N ASP A 74 16.28 21.99 -16.09
CA ASP A 74 17.00 22.88 -17.01
C ASP A 74 18.22 22.25 -17.72
N LYS A 75 18.47 20.94 -17.56
CA LYS A 75 19.47 20.23 -18.38
C LYS A 75 18.93 19.75 -19.73
N ASP A 76 17.61 19.77 -19.96
CA ASP A 76 17.01 19.35 -21.24
C ASP A 76 16.73 20.52 -22.22
N LYS A 77 16.90 21.78 -21.80
CA LYS A 77 16.79 22.97 -22.68
C LYS A 77 18.10 23.37 -23.36
N LYS A 78 19.19 22.62 -23.17
CA LYS A 78 20.54 22.97 -23.65
C LYS A 78 21.18 21.94 -24.59
N ARG A 79 20.37 21.13 -25.27
CA ARG A 79 20.85 20.22 -26.32
C ARG A 79 20.19 20.52 -27.66
#